data_AF-A0A7W7CE92-F1
#
_entry.id   AF-A0A7W7CE92-F1
#
_cell.length_a   1.000
_cell.length_b   1.000
_cell.length_c   1.000
_cell.angle_alpha   90.00
_cell.angle_beta   90.00
_cell.angle_gamma   90.00
#
_symmetry.space_group_name_H-M   'P 1'
#
loop_
_entity.id
_entity.type
_entity.pdbx_description
1 polymer ?
#
loop_
_entity_poly.entity_id
_entity_poly.type
_entity_poly.pdbx_seq_one_letter_code
_entity_poly.pdbx_strand_id
1 'polypeptide(L)' 'MPIVRIDLAEGRDPDTLRACLHAVHAAIRDSLGVRDEQIRVLLNEIPPRLWSSGGQTLAERATHTEREQER' A
#
# COMPACT_ATOMS: atom_id res chain seq x y z
N MET A 1 -0.51 8.35 -20.72
CA MET A 1 -0.95 7.01 -20.28
C MET A 1 -0.26 6.68 -18.96
N PRO A 2 -0.77 7.18 -17.83
CA PRO A 2 -0.14 7.03 -16.53
C PRO A 2 -0.29 5.61 -15.96
N ILE A 3 0.74 5.16 -15.24
CA ILE A 3 0.74 3.92 -14.46
C ILE A 3 1.21 4.27 -13.06
N VAL A 4 0.43 3.88 -12.05
CA VAL A 4 0.79 4.01 -10.63
C VAL A 4 0.91 2.61 -10.04
N ARG A 5 1.99 2.37 -9.31
CA ARG A 5 2.20 1.14 -8.55
C ARG A 5 2.27 1.46 -7.06
N ILE A 6 1.47 0.75 -6.28
CA ILE A 6 1.37 0.87 -4.84
C ILE A 6 1.86 -0.45 -4.26
N ASP A 7 3.01 -0.44 -3.61
CA ASP A 7 3.45 -1.53 -2.76
C ASP A 7 3.03 -1.20 -1.32
N LEU A 8 2.38 -2.14 -0.63
CA LEU A 8 2.05 -2.01 0.79
C LEU A 8 2.15 -3.35 1.51
N ALA A 9 2.22 -3.31 2.84
CA ALA A 9 2.14 -4.52 3.65
C ALA A 9 0.72 -5.13 3.57
N GLU A 10 0.65 -6.47 3.51
CA GLU A 10 -0.59 -7.24 3.61
C GLU A 10 -1.36 -6.96 4.92
N GLY A 11 -2.65 -7.30 4.92
CA GLY A 11 -3.49 -7.31 6.12
C GLY A 11 -4.53 -6.19 6.17
N ARG A 12 -4.75 -5.48 5.07
CA ARG A 12 -5.85 -4.52 4.94
C ARG A 12 -7.11 -5.23 4.45
N ASP A 13 -8.26 -4.71 4.87
CA ASP A 13 -9.55 -5.18 4.38
C ASP A 13 -9.75 -4.87 2.87
N PRO A 14 -10.34 -5.78 2.07
CA PRO A 14 -10.52 -5.58 0.63
C PRO A 14 -11.24 -4.29 0.24
N ASP A 15 -12.23 -3.82 1.02
CA ASP A 15 -12.93 -2.57 0.70
C ASP A 15 -12.01 -1.35 0.90
N THR A 16 -11.10 -1.41 1.87
CA THR A 16 -10.07 -0.38 2.06
C THR A 16 -9.11 -0.31 0.87
N LEU A 17 -8.68 -1.47 0.37
CA LEU A 17 -7.82 -1.54 -0.83
C LEU A 17 -8.54 -0.98 -2.06
N ARG A 18 -9.82 -1.34 -2.25
CA ARG A 18 -10.66 -0.84 -3.34
C ARG A 18 -10.88 0.67 -3.27
N ALA A 19 -11.07 1.21 -2.08
CA ALA A 19 -11.18 2.65 -1.86
C ALA A 19 -9.86 3.38 -2.19
N CYS A 20 -8.72 2.80 -1.81
CA CYS A 20 -7.39 3.33 -2.15
C CYS A 20 -7.20 3.42 -3.68
N LEU A 21 -7.49 2.33 -4.41
CA LEU A 21 -7.41 2.30 -5.87
C LEU A 21 -8.29 3.40 -6.52
N HIS A 22 -9.53 3.57 -6.06
CA HIS A 22 -10.43 4.61 -6.55
C HIS A 22 -9.91 6.03 -6.29
N ALA A 23 -9.42 6.29 -5.08
CA ALA A 23 -8.91 7.61 -4.71
C ALA A 23 -7.69 8.00 -5.56
N VAL A 24 -6.76 7.05 -5.76
CA VAL A 24 -5.58 7.27 -6.60
C VAL A 24 -5.96 7.48 -8.06
N HIS A 25 -6.90 6.68 -8.60
CA HIS A 25 -7.41 6.87 -9.95
C HIS A 25 -8.00 8.27 -10.15
N ALA A 26 -8.88 8.70 -9.24
CA ALA A 26 -9.49 10.03 -9.30
C ALA A 26 -8.44 11.14 -9.23
N ALA A 27 -7.45 11.04 -8.35
CA ALA A 27 -6.38 12.02 -8.26
C ALA A 27 -5.58 12.13 -9.58
N ILE A 28 -5.31 11.02 -10.26
CA ILE A 28 -4.62 11.04 -11.56
C ILE A 28 -5.49 11.65 -12.66
N ARG A 29 -6.78 11.30 -12.71
CA ARG A 29 -7.72 11.89 -13.66
C ARG A 29 -7.79 13.40 -13.49
N ASP A 30 -7.99 13.86 -12.26
CA ASP A 30 -8.25 15.26 -11.96
C ASP A 30 -6.99 16.13 -12.09
N SER A 31 -5.80 15.57 -11.82
CA SER A 31 -4.52 16.29 -11.93
C SER A 31 -3.95 16.34 -13.35
N LEU A 32 -4.12 15.27 -14.14
CA LEU A 32 -3.51 15.16 -15.46
C LEU A 32 -4.51 15.34 -16.61
N GLY A 33 -5.82 15.40 -16.34
CA GLY A 33 -6.85 15.60 -17.35
C GLY A 33 -6.94 14.47 -18.39
N VAL A 34 -6.56 13.25 -18.01
CA VAL A 34 -6.58 12.07 -18.90
C VAL A 34 -7.89 11.30 -18.76
N ARG A 35 -8.25 10.54 -19.81
CA ARG A 35 -9.43 9.67 -19.80
C ARG A 35 -9.21 8.46 -18.89
N ASP A 36 -10.29 7.93 -18.33
CA ASP A 36 -10.26 6.82 -17.36
C ASP A 36 -9.57 5.57 -17.92
N GLU A 37 -9.78 5.23 -19.19
CA GLU A 37 -9.19 4.03 -19.81
C GLU A 37 -7.66 4.13 -19.98
N GLN A 38 -7.10 5.34 -19.83
CA GLN A 38 -5.67 5.58 -19.93
C GLN A 38 -4.94 5.44 -18.59
N ILE A 39 -5.68 5.33 -17.49
CA ILE A 39 -5.17 5.26 -16.12
C ILE A 39 -5.08 3.81 -15.69
N ARG A 40 -3.93 3.42 -15.11
CA ARG A 40 -3.76 2.11 -14.49
C ARG A 40 -3.20 2.29 -13.09
N VAL A 41 -3.87 1.70 -12.12
CA VAL A 41 -3.42 1.64 -10.72
C VAL A 41 -3.24 0.17 -10.36
N LEU A 42 -2.02 -0.20 -9.98
CA LEU A 42 -1.67 -1.55 -9.59
C LEU A 42 -1.31 -1.54 -8.11
N LEU A 43 -1.89 -2.49 -7.38
CA LEU A 43 -1.64 -2.67 -5.96
C LEU A 43 -1.00 -4.04 -5.75
N ASN A 44 0.11 -4.04 -5.03
CA ASN A 44 0.88 -5.23 -4.69
C ASN A 44 1.03 -5.29 -3.18
N GLU A 45 0.40 -6.30 -2.58
CA GLU A 45 0.54 -6.56 -1.15
C GLU A 45 1.78 -7.42 -0.92
N ILE A 46 2.56 -7.05 0.08
CA ILE A 46 3.82 -7.70 0.43
C ILE A 46 3.67 -8.26 1.86
N PRO A 47 3.97 -9.55 2.08
CA PRO A 47 3.97 -10.12 3.42
C PRO A 47 4.87 -9.30 4.36
N PRO A 48 4.46 -8.99 5.60
CA PRO A 48 5.25 -8.17 6.53
C PRO A 48 6.67 -8.72 6.81
N ARG A 49 6.85 -10.04 6.70
CA ARG A 49 8.14 -10.74 6.81
C ARG A 49 9.10 -10.52 5.62
N LEU A 50 8.61 -9.95 4.52
CA LEU A 50 9.37 -9.63 3.30
C LEU A 50 9.51 -8.12 3.08
N TRP A 51 8.97 -7.30 3.98
CA TRP A 51 9.10 -5.85 3.94
C TRP A 51 10.07 -5.39 5.03
N SER A 52 11.27 -4.93 4.67
CA SER A 52 12.28 -4.44 5.62
C SER A 52 12.42 -2.92 5.59
N SER A 53 12.57 -2.32 6.77
CA SER A 53 12.92 -0.91 6.95
C SER A 53 13.95 -0.79 8.06
N GLY A 54 15.07 -0.12 7.80
CA GLY A 54 16.16 -0.01 8.78
C GLY A 54 16.83 -1.35 9.12
N GLY A 55 16.77 -2.33 8.22
CA GLY A 55 17.33 -3.66 8.43
C GLY A 55 16.45 -4.61 9.24
N GLN A 56 15.25 -4.19 9.64
CA GLN A 56 14.27 -5.03 10.33
C GLN A 56 13.00 -5.14 9.49
N THR A 57 12.45 -6.34 9.40
CA THR A 57 11.16 -6.59 8.78
C THR A 57 10.02 -5.97 9.58
N LEU A 58 8.91 -5.66 8.92
CA LEU A 58 7.71 -5.18 9.62
C LEU A 58 7.21 -6.22 10.63
N ALA A 59 7.35 -7.51 10.32
CA ALA A 59 7.06 -8.59 11.26
C ALA A 59 7.96 -8.54 12.51
N GLU A 60 9.28 -8.38 12.35
CA GLU A 60 10.20 -8.26 13.50
C GLU A 60 9.88 -7.05 14.36
N ARG A 61 9.58 -5.89 13.76
CA ARG A 61 9.21 -4.67 14.47
C ARG A 61 7.93 -4.81 15.29
N ALA A 62 6.92 -5.50 14.76
CA ALA A 62 5.67 -5.77 15.49
C ALA A 62 5.96 -6.57 16.77
N THR A 63 6.75 -7.64 16.67
CA THR A 63 7.09 -8.50 17.83
C THR A 63 7.98 -7.81 18.86
N HIS A 64 8.77 -6.80 18.46
CA HIS A 64 9.59 -6.02 19.39
C HIS A 64 8.71 -5.04 20.17
N THR A 65 7.76 -4.40 19.47
CA THR A 65 6.83 -3.45 20.06
C THR A 65 5.96 -4.10 21.14
N GLU A 66 5.47 -5.32 20.91
CA GLU A 66 4.67 -6.08 21.89
C GLU A 66 5.48 -6.43 23.15
N ARG A 67 6.74 -6.85 22.99
CA ARG A 67 7.63 -7.22 24.10
C ARG A 67 8.15 -6.04 24.94
N GLU A 68 8.16 -4.84 24.37
CA GLU A 68 8.45 -3.61 25.10
C GLU A 68 7.23 -3.09 25.87
N GLN A 69 6.01 -3.35 25.38
CA GLN A 69 4.76 -2.93 26.05
C GLN A 69 4.38 -3.81 27.24
N GLU A 70 4.87 -5.06 27.29
CA GLU A 70 4.62 -6.01 28.39
C GLU A 70 5.63 -5.91 29.56
N ARG A 71 6.63 -5.02 29.49
CA ARG A 71 7.61 -4.75 30.57
C ARG A 71 7.31 -3.46 31.30
#